data_AF-A0A0D7A5F8-F1
#
_entry.id   AF-A0A0D7A5F8-F1
#
_cell.length_a   1.000
_cell.length_b   1.000
_cell.length_c   1.000
_cell.angle_alpha   90.00
_cell.angle_beta   90.00
_cell.angle_gamma   90.00
#
_symmetry.space_group_name_H-M   'P 1'
#
loop_
_entity.id
_entity.type
_entity.pdbx_description
1 polymer ?
#
loop_
_entity_poly.entity_id
_entity_poly.type
_entity_poly.pdbx_seq_one_letter_code
_entity_poly.pdbx_strand_id
1 'polypeptide(L)'
;MNNVSTVSNIRADTASPFDRPGSPGDATSSTCSIQSLGPTQESRLVVYLDDRFIEMMGGYRKRQVADPTGSFHTLADYVSYARELLHLILKIPPAQPSASLRIAYFLQLIGDVLESLVGYPVHASDIQRVLDWLVELDEASVVILRGQPWDPPTREGISDSPPPQYAVTSQTDRTRLCSIIISGSASIGDWIEQADVNDDTQSFFDDLPSIQKLFPKTLDELSGLEGVNSDPE
;
A
#
# COMPACT_ATOMS: atom_id res chain seq x y z
N MET A 1 -66.65 41.41 24.67
CA MET A 1 -67.52 41.45 23.47
C MET A 1 -67.12 42.63 22.63
N ASN A 2 -66.87 42.36 21.35
CA ASN A 2 -66.68 43.26 20.20
C ASN A 2 -65.31 43.98 20.09
N ASN A 3 -64.67 44.10 18.92
CA ASN A 3 -64.56 43.27 17.72
C ASN A 3 -63.53 43.95 16.80
N VAL A 4 -62.80 43.14 16.02
CA VAL A 4 -62.31 43.39 14.64
C VAL A 4 -61.03 44.21 14.41
N SER A 5 -60.09 43.47 13.80
CA SER A 5 -58.84 43.81 13.12
C SER A 5 -58.97 44.77 11.93
N THR A 6 -57.88 45.42 11.52
CA THR A 6 -57.43 45.51 10.10
C THR A 6 -55.96 45.93 10.03
N VAL A 7 -55.27 45.33 9.06
CA VAL A 7 -53.84 45.28 8.73
C VAL A 7 -53.37 46.49 7.91
N SER A 8 -52.08 46.85 8.02
CA SER A 8 -51.12 47.29 6.97
C SER A 8 -50.20 48.41 7.49
N ASN A 9 -48.95 48.62 7.11
CA ASN A 9 -47.83 47.84 6.54
C ASN A 9 -46.66 48.86 6.44
N ILE A 10 -45.40 48.40 6.40
CA ILE A 10 -44.23 49.02 5.72
C ILE A 10 -43.29 50.00 6.47
N ARG A 11 -42.01 49.56 6.49
CA ARG A 11 -40.68 50.24 6.48
C ARG A 11 -40.05 50.82 7.75
N ALA A 12 -39.34 49.91 8.43
CA ALA A 12 -37.88 49.87 8.64
C ALA A 12 -37.08 51.19 8.59
N ASP A 13 -36.66 51.59 9.78
CA ASP A 13 -35.51 52.43 10.11
C ASP A 13 -34.21 51.93 9.48
N THR A 14 -33.45 52.86 8.89
CA THR A 14 -32.05 52.63 8.48
C THR A 14 -31.17 53.62 9.22
N ALA A 15 -30.67 53.22 10.39
CA ALA A 15 -29.55 53.88 11.06
C ALA A 15 -28.43 52.85 11.18
N SER A 16 -27.39 53.02 10.36
CA SER A 16 -26.16 52.22 10.40
C SER A 16 -25.05 53.07 10.99
N PRO A 17 -24.44 52.62 12.10
CA PRO A 17 -23.07 53.02 12.38
C PRO A 17 -22.33 51.92 13.15
N PHE A 18 -21.54 51.06 12.49
CA PHE A 18 -20.40 50.40 13.15
C PHE A 18 -19.41 49.86 12.12
N ASP A 19 -18.29 50.57 12.01
CA ASP A 19 -17.00 50.03 11.59
C ASP A 19 -16.68 48.74 12.37
N ARG A 20 -16.18 47.70 11.69
CA ARG A 20 -14.98 46.95 12.13
C ARG A 20 -14.39 46.08 11.00
N PRO A 21 -13.07 45.80 11.07
CA PRO A 21 -12.23 45.47 9.92
C PRO A 21 -12.29 44.00 9.54
N GLY A 22 -12.02 43.74 8.25
CA GLY A 22 -11.88 42.40 7.69
C GLY A 22 -10.75 41.62 8.37
N SER A 23 -11.14 40.48 8.95
CA SER A 23 -10.23 39.41 9.32
C SER A 23 -9.82 38.67 8.04
N PRO A 24 -8.53 38.57 7.70
CA PRO A 24 -8.08 37.71 6.61
C PRO A 24 -8.28 36.25 7.03
N GLY A 25 -8.82 35.48 6.09
CA GLY A 25 -9.39 34.16 6.29
C GLY A 25 -8.50 33.17 7.04
N ASP A 26 -9.09 32.59 8.08
CA ASP A 26 -8.83 31.22 8.49
C ASP A 26 -9.21 30.32 7.31
N ALA A 27 -8.23 30.04 6.44
CA ALA A 27 -8.29 28.90 5.56
C ALA A 27 -8.24 27.67 6.46
N THR A 28 -9.41 27.13 6.78
CA THR A 28 -9.57 25.82 7.41
C THR A 28 -8.93 24.78 6.49
N SER A 29 -7.66 24.47 6.75
CA SER A 29 -7.01 23.25 6.30
C SER A 29 -7.89 22.09 6.71
N SER A 30 -8.66 21.60 5.75
CA SER A 30 -9.52 20.43 5.94
C SER A 30 -8.59 19.22 6.01
N THR A 31 -8.03 18.96 7.20
CA THR A 31 -7.32 17.74 7.50
C THR A 31 -8.34 16.61 7.45
N CYS A 32 -8.42 15.92 6.32
CA CYS A 32 -9.23 14.72 6.18
C CYS A 32 -8.71 13.68 7.18
N SER A 33 -9.34 13.58 8.34
CA SER A 33 -8.94 12.64 9.38
C SER A 33 -9.21 11.22 8.88
N ILE A 34 -8.15 10.48 8.57
CA ILE A 34 -8.26 9.08 8.17
C ILE A 34 -8.86 8.31 9.35
N GLN A 35 -10.10 7.87 9.17
CA GLN A 35 -10.88 7.22 10.22
C GLN A 35 -10.57 5.72 10.27
N SER A 36 -10.36 5.20 11.48
CA SER A 36 -10.27 3.75 11.74
C SER A 36 -11.51 3.03 11.23
N LEU A 37 -11.34 1.78 10.79
CA LEU A 37 -12.46 0.91 10.48
C LEU A 37 -13.23 0.56 11.75
N GLY A 38 -14.55 0.38 11.62
CA GLY A 38 -15.38 -0.20 12.68
C GLY A 38 -15.21 -1.73 12.74
N PRO A 39 -15.51 -2.38 13.87
CA PRO A 39 -15.25 -3.82 14.07
C PRO A 39 -15.96 -4.73 13.05
N THR A 40 -17.18 -4.36 12.61
CA THR A 40 -17.89 -5.10 11.56
C THR A 40 -17.25 -4.93 10.19
N GLN A 41 -16.68 -3.76 9.90
CA GLN A 41 -15.97 -3.51 8.64
C GLN A 41 -14.66 -4.31 8.62
N GLU A 42 -13.92 -4.32 9.72
CA GLU A 42 -12.71 -5.13 9.87
C GLU A 42 -13.01 -6.62 9.70
N SER A 43 -14.03 -7.14 10.38
CA SER A 43 -14.41 -8.56 10.25
C SER A 43 -14.78 -8.94 8.81
N ARG A 44 -15.52 -8.08 8.09
CA ARG A 44 -15.84 -8.33 6.67
C ARG A 44 -14.61 -8.25 5.78
N LEU A 45 -13.72 -7.31 6.05
CA LEU A 45 -12.48 -7.13 5.31
C LEU A 45 -11.57 -8.34 5.49
N VAL A 46 -11.43 -8.88 6.71
CA VAL A 46 -10.67 -10.10 7.02
C VAL A 46 -11.18 -11.26 6.16
N VAL A 47 -12.49 -11.56 6.24
CA VAL A 47 -13.10 -12.66 5.48
C VAL A 47 -12.85 -12.47 3.97
N TYR A 48 -13.04 -11.25 3.47
CA TYR A 48 -12.80 -10.96 2.06
C TYR A 48 -11.33 -11.14 1.67
N LEU A 49 -10.38 -10.64 2.46
CA LEU A 49 -8.96 -10.79 2.16
C LEU A 49 -8.54 -12.26 2.22
N ASP A 50 -8.96 -13.00 3.24
CA ASP A 50 -8.68 -14.44 3.38
C ASP A 50 -9.17 -15.22 2.15
N ASP A 51 -10.41 -14.96 1.70
CA ASP A 51 -10.97 -15.58 0.50
C ASP A 51 -10.12 -15.26 -0.75
N ARG A 52 -9.64 -14.02 -0.88
CA ARG A 52 -8.81 -13.61 -2.02
C ARG A 52 -7.39 -14.20 -1.97
N PHE A 53 -6.79 -14.32 -0.80
CA PHE A 53 -5.51 -15.04 -0.63
C PHE A 53 -5.67 -16.53 -0.98
N ILE A 54 -6.77 -17.16 -0.56
CA ILE A 54 -7.09 -18.55 -0.92
C ILE A 54 -7.27 -18.68 -2.43
N GLU A 55 -7.99 -17.76 -3.07
CA GLU A 55 -8.17 -17.74 -4.52
C GLU A 55 -6.82 -17.61 -5.23
N MET A 56 -6.00 -16.61 -4.85
CA MET A 56 -4.66 -16.37 -5.42
C MET A 56 -3.76 -17.60 -5.31
N MET A 57 -3.58 -18.12 -4.08
CA MET A 57 -2.67 -19.25 -3.83
C MET A 57 -3.24 -20.59 -4.31
N GLY A 58 -4.56 -20.72 -4.35
CA GLY A 58 -5.25 -21.86 -4.93
C GLY A 58 -5.07 -21.89 -6.45
N GLY A 59 -5.27 -20.76 -7.13
CA GLY A 59 -5.07 -20.66 -8.57
C GLY A 59 -3.60 -20.79 -8.97
N TYR A 60 -2.66 -20.23 -8.19
CA TYR A 60 -1.23 -20.49 -8.34
C TYR A 60 -0.97 -22.01 -8.32
N ARG A 61 -1.36 -22.73 -7.27
CA ARG A 61 -1.14 -24.19 -7.18
C ARG A 61 -1.81 -24.97 -8.31
N LYS A 62 -3.00 -24.56 -8.73
CA LYS A 62 -3.76 -25.21 -9.81
C LYS A 62 -3.16 -25.00 -11.19
N ARG A 63 -2.31 -24.00 -11.42
CA ARG A 63 -1.69 -23.74 -12.73
C ARG A 63 -0.91 -24.94 -13.30
N GLN A 64 -0.37 -25.79 -12.41
CA GLN A 64 0.40 -26.98 -12.80
C GLN A 64 -0.49 -28.15 -13.20
N VAL A 65 -1.76 -28.12 -12.81
CA VAL A 65 -2.76 -29.08 -13.24
C VAL A 65 -3.32 -28.55 -14.55
N ALA A 66 -3.36 -29.38 -15.60
CA ALA A 66 -3.83 -29.04 -16.94
C ALA A 66 -5.36 -28.78 -17.01
N ASP A 67 -5.88 -28.02 -16.05
CA ASP A 67 -7.24 -27.49 -16.02
C ASP A 67 -7.24 -26.09 -16.67
N PRO A 68 -7.76 -25.96 -17.89
CA PRO A 68 -7.79 -24.68 -18.60
C PRO A 68 -8.71 -23.63 -17.95
N THR A 69 -9.45 -23.97 -16.88
CA THR A 69 -10.33 -23.03 -16.17
C THR A 69 -9.68 -22.30 -14.98
N GLY A 70 -8.41 -22.59 -14.65
CA GLY A 70 -7.68 -21.88 -13.60
C GLY A 70 -7.46 -20.38 -13.87
N SER A 71 -7.55 -19.55 -12.84
CA SER A 71 -7.54 -18.07 -12.96
C SER A 71 -6.16 -17.40 -13.05
N PHE A 72 -5.03 -18.13 -12.84
CA PHE A 72 -3.68 -17.53 -12.77
C PHE A 72 -2.62 -18.36 -13.50
N HIS A 73 -2.88 -18.72 -14.76
CA HIS A 73 -1.95 -19.50 -15.58
C HIS A 73 -0.74 -18.70 -16.06
N THR A 74 -0.90 -17.40 -16.23
CA THR A 74 0.18 -16.51 -16.64
C THR A 74 0.73 -15.70 -15.46
N LEU A 75 2.01 -15.36 -15.55
CA LEU A 75 2.66 -14.45 -14.61
C LEU A 75 1.97 -13.08 -14.60
N ALA A 76 1.53 -12.61 -15.76
CA ALA A 76 0.83 -11.34 -15.91
C ALA A 76 -0.49 -11.29 -15.12
N ASP A 77 -1.30 -12.35 -15.20
CA ASP A 77 -2.56 -12.44 -14.47
C ASP A 77 -2.32 -12.49 -12.96
N TYR A 78 -1.33 -13.27 -12.53
CA TYR A 78 -0.96 -13.39 -11.12
C TYR A 78 -0.45 -12.07 -10.53
N VAL A 79 0.48 -11.39 -11.20
CA VAL A 79 1.01 -10.09 -10.76
C VAL A 79 -0.08 -9.02 -10.75
N SER A 80 -0.97 -9.03 -11.73
CA SER A 80 -2.11 -8.09 -11.78
C SER A 80 -3.03 -8.27 -10.57
N TYR A 81 -3.36 -9.52 -10.24
CA TYR A 81 -4.17 -9.85 -9.06
C TYR A 81 -3.46 -9.50 -7.75
N ALA A 82 -2.16 -9.81 -7.63
CA ALA A 82 -1.36 -9.47 -6.47
C ALA A 82 -1.29 -7.94 -6.26
N ARG A 83 -1.18 -7.17 -7.35
CA ARG A 83 -1.23 -5.70 -7.31
C ARG A 83 -2.58 -5.19 -6.81
N GLU A 84 -3.70 -5.79 -7.24
CA GLU A 84 -5.03 -5.41 -6.71
C GLU A 84 -5.12 -5.65 -5.20
N LEU A 85 -4.61 -6.78 -4.71
CA LEU A 85 -4.54 -7.07 -3.28
C LEU A 85 -3.63 -6.10 -2.54
N LEU A 86 -2.46 -5.78 -3.08
CA LEU A 86 -1.55 -4.78 -2.51
C LEU A 86 -2.28 -3.45 -2.32
N HIS A 87 -2.95 -2.96 -3.35
CA HIS A 87 -3.69 -1.70 -3.30
C HIS A 87 -4.84 -1.73 -2.30
N LEU A 88 -5.50 -2.88 -2.13
CA LEU A 88 -6.53 -3.03 -1.11
C LEU A 88 -5.93 -3.00 0.30
N ILE A 89 -4.82 -3.69 0.54
CA ILE A 89 -4.10 -3.69 1.82
C ILE A 89 -3.61 -2.28 2.16
N LEU A 90 -3.07 -1.55 1.18
CA LEU A 90 -2.59 -0.18 1.37
C LEU A 90 -3.70 0.82 1.72
N LYS A 91 -4.96 0.53 1.36
CA LYS A 91 -6.13 1.32 1.75
C LYS A 91 -6.60 1.06 3.18
N ILE A 92 -6.08 0.03 3.86
CA ILE A 92 -6.38 -0.21 5.28
C ILE A 92 -5.79 0.95 6.09
N PRO A 93 -6.55 1.57 7.01
CA PRO A 93 -6.04 2.68 7.80
C PRO A 93 -4.77 2.28 8.59
N PRO A 94 -3.72 3.13 8.60
CA PRO A 94 -2.54 2.91 9.46
C PRO A 94 -2.81 3.20 10.94
N ALA A 95 -4.03 3.60 11.30
CA ALA A 95 -4.46 3.82 12.68
C ALA A 95 -4.87 2.51 13.35
N GLN A 96 -4.64 2.40 14.66
CA GLN A 96 -5.09 1.24 15.44
C GLN A 96 -6.63 1.19 15.55
N PRO A 97 -7.24 -0.01 15.56
CA PRO A 97 -6.61 -1.35 15.54
C PRO A 97 -6.24 -1.88 14.15
N SER A 98 -6.74 -1.25 13.08
CA SER A 98 -6.60 -1.73 11.70
C SER A 98 -5.15 -1.79 11.20
N ALA A 99 -4.24 -1.03 11.81
CA ALA A 99 -2.82 -1.00 11.45
C ALA A 99 -2.15 -2.37 11.55
N SER A 100 -2.48 -3.15 12.59
CA SER A 100 -1.94 -4.51 12.76
C SER A 100 -2.36 -5.44 11.62
N LEU A 101 -3.63 -5.32 11.19
CA LEU A 101 -4.19 -6.07 10.07
C LEU A 101 -3.47 -5.74 8.76
N ARG A 102 -3.23 -4.44 8.54
CA ARG A 102 -2.50 -3.94 7.37
C ARG A 102 -1.11 -4.56 7.26
N ILE A 103 -0.34 -4.54 8.36
CA ILE A 103 1.01 -5.10 8.40
C ILE A 103 0.97 -6.62 8.18
N ALA A 104 0.05 -7.33 8.85
CA ALA A 104 -0.04 -8.78 8.76
C ALA A 104 -0.32 -9.26 7.31
N TYR A 105 -1.32 -8.69 6.64
CA TYR A 105 -1.62 -9.07 5.25
C TYR A 105 -0.56 -8.59 4.27
N PHE A 106 0.09 -7.46 4.52
CA PHE A 106 1.21 -7.00 3.71
C PHE A 106 2.36 -8.01 3.74
N LEU A 107 2.78 -8.43 4.94
CA LEU A 107 3.83 -9.43 5.14
C LEU A 107 3.49 -10.78 4.49
N GLN A 108 2.21 -11.17 4.55
CA GLN A 108 1.74 -12.38 3.87
C GLN A 108 1.83 -12.23 2.34
N LEU A 109 1.33 -11.12 1.77
CA LEU A 109 1.36 -10.87 0.34
C LEU A 109 2.76 -10.88 -0.22
N ILE A 110 3.69 -10.14 0.39
CA ILE A 110 5.07 -10.09 -0.10
C ILE A 110 5.74 -11.47 -0.02
N GLY A 111 5.52 -12.22 1.06
CA GLY A 111 6.03 -13.59 1.18
C GLY A 111 5.50 -14.51 0.08
N ASP A 112 4.17 -14.60 -0.03
CA ASP A 112 3.49 -15.49 -0.99
C ASP A 112 3.87 -15.15 -2.43
N VAL A 113 3.95 -13.86 -2.78
CA VAL A 113 4.23 -13.45 -4.16
C VAL A 113 5.69 -13.67 -4.51
N LEU A 114 6.66 -13.26 -3.68
CA LEU A 114 8.08 -13.46 -4.00
C LEU A 114 8.42 -14.95 -4.15
N GLU A 115 7.79 -15.83 -3.36
CA GLU A 115 7.90 -17.29 -3.51
C GLU A 115 7.21 -17.81 -4.78
N SER A 116 6.06 -17.24 -5.15
CA SER A 116 5.26 -17.73 -6.29
C SER A 116 5.79 -17.26 -7.64
N LEU A 117 6.40 -16.08 -7.73
CA LEU A 117 6.90 -15.50 -8.98
C LEU A 117 7.83 -16.47 -9.72
N VAL A 118 8.76 -17.09 -9.00
CA VAL A 118 9.77 -17.99 -9.58
C VAL A 118 9.18 -19.30 -10.11
N GLY A 119 7.91 -19.57 -9.78
CA GLY A 119 7.18 -20.74 -10.25
C GLY A 119 6.52 -20.59 -11.62
N TYR A 120 6.69 -19.43 -12.28
CA TYR A 120 6.17 -19.16 -13.62
C TYR A 120 7.26 -19.27 -14.69
N PRO A 121 6.91 -19.65 -15.94
CA PRO A 121 7.85 -19.55 -17.06
C PRO A 121 8.27 -18.10 -17.25
N VAL A 122 9.56 -17.88 -17.48
CA VAL A 122 10.15 -16.55 -17.62
C VAL A 122 10.31 -16.19 -19.09
N HIS A 123 9.77 -15.03 -19.46
CA HIS A 123 9.93 -14.43 -20.78
C HIS A 123 10.43 -12.98 -20.61
N ALA A 124 11.25 -12.49 -21.53
CA ALA A 124 11.83 -11.15 -21.45
C ALA A 124 10.77 -10.04 -21.26
N SER A 125 9.61 -10.16 -21.92
CA SER A 125 8.51 -9.21 -21.78
C SER A 125 7.85 -9.20 -20.39
N ASP A 126 7.95 -10.29 -19.65
CA ASP A 126 7.36 -10.40 -18.31
C ASP A 126 8.32 -9.88 -17.23
N ILE A 127 9.63 -9.90 -17.48
CA ILE A 127 10.63 -9.39 -16.54
C ILE A 127 10.41 -7.91 -16.26
N GLN A 128 10.25 -7.08 -17.30
CA GLN A 128 10.00 -5.64 -17.10
C GLN A 128 8.74 -5.41 -16.26
N ARG A 129 7.66 -6.17 -16.52
CA ARG A 129 6.42 -6.07 -15.76
C ARG A 129 6.61 -6.42 -14.29
N VAL A 130 7.41 -7.44 -14.00
CA VAL A 130 7.75 -7.84 -12.62
C VAL A 130 8.59 -6.76 -11.96
N LEU A 131 9.60 -6.21 -12.64
CA LEU A 131 10.44 -5.14 -12.10
C LEU A 131 9.63 -3.88 -11.78
N ASP A 132 8.74 -3.45 -12.68
CA ASP A 132 7.84 -2.32 -12.43
C ASP A 132 6.96 -2.56 -11.21
N TRP A 133 6.52 -3.81 -10.99
CA TRP A 133 5.75 -4.19 -9.82
C TRP A 133 6.60 -4.26 -8.54
N LEU A 134 7.84 -4.72 -8.62
CA LEU A 134 8.77 -4.76 -7.49
C LEU A 134 9.14 -3.35 -7.01
N VAL A 135 9.28 -2.38 -7.93
CA VAL A 135 9.46 -0.96 -7.58
C VAL A 135 8.25 -0.46 -6.78
N GLU A 136 7.04 -0.74 -7.24
CA GLU A 136 5.82 -0.38 -6.51
C GLU A 136 5.73 -1.07 -5.14
N LEU A 137 6.19 -2.32 -5.05
CA LEU A 137 6.25 -3.07 -3.80
C LEU A 137 7.29 -2.50 -2.83
N ASP A 138 8.43 -1.99 -3.32
CA ASP A 138 9.43 -1.29 -2.52
C ASP A 138 8.86 0.01 -1.92
N GLU A 139 8.14 0.81 -2.70
CA GLU A 139 7.43 2.00 -2.15
C GLU A 139 6.40 1.61 -1.10
N ALA A 140 5.57 0.62 -1.40
CA ALA A 140 4.54 0.13 -0.50
C ALA A 140 5.13 -0.36 0.83
N SER A 141 6.28 -1.04 0.77
CA SER A 141 7.01 -1.51 1.94
C SER A 141 7.43 -0.35 2.84
N VAL A 142 8.03 0.71 2.27
CA VAL A 142 8.41 1.92 3.01
C VAL A 142 7.20 2.57 3.68
N VAL A 143 6.09 2.69 2.94
CA VAL A 143 4.84 3.25 3.48
C VAL A 143 4.33 2.44 4.66
N ILE A 144 4.37 1.10 4.59
CA ILE A 144 3.97 0.22 5.69
C ILE A 144 4.91 0.39 6.89
N LEU A 145 6.23 0.39 6.65
CA LEU A 145 7.24 0.54 7.69
C LEU A 145 7.05 1.84 8.49
N ARG A 146 6.74 2.92 7.78
CA ARG A 146 6.51 4.26 8.37
C ARG A 146 5.11 4.45 8.95
N GLY A 147 4.20 3.48 8.81
CA GLY A 147 2.80 3.64 9.22
C GLY A 147 2.09 4.75 8.45
N GLN A 148 2.47 4.98 7.19
CA GLN A 148 1.93 6.07 6.38
C GLN A 148 0.64 5.65 5.65
N PRO A 149 -0.31 6.56 5.46
CA PRO A 149 -1.40 6.36 4.53
C PRO A 149 -0.88 6.37 3.09
N TRP A 150 -1.50 5.55 2.24
CA TRP A 150 -1.15 5.43 0.83
C TRP A 150 -1.98 6.37 -0.03
N ASP A 151 -1.34 7.06 -0.98
CA ASP A 151 -2.03 7.82 -2.02
C ASP A 151 -2.08 7.03 -3.35
N PRO A 152 -3.24 6.53 -3.77
CA PRO A 152 -3.36 5.75 -5.01
C PRO A 152 -2.90 6.45 -6.32
N PRO A 153 -3.11 7.76 -6.54
CA PRO A 153 -2.71 8.45 -7.75
C PRO A 153 -1.19 8.62 -7.87
N THR A 154 -0.50 8.98 -6.78
CA THR A 154 0.96 9.20 -6.79
C THR A 154 1.76 7.93 -6.53
N ARG A 155 1.13 6.90 -5.92
CA ARG A 155 1.77 5.67 -5.44
C ARG A 155 2.84 5.93 -4.38
N GLU A 156 2.58 6.90 -3.52
CA GLU A 156 3.50 7.32 -2.47
C GLU A 156 2.79 7.41 -1.12
N GLY A 157 3.58 7.46 -0.05
CA GLY A 157 3.09 7.71 1.31
C GLY A 157 2.71 9.17 1.52
N ILE A 158 1.57 9.42 2.14
CA ILE A 158 1.14 10.77 2.51
C ILE A 158 1.69 11.09 3.91
N SER A 159 2.47 12.17 4.03
CA SER A 159 3.03 12.75 5.28
C SER A 159 4.35 12.16 5.77
N ASP A 160 5.39 13.00 5.88
CA ASP A 160 6.69 12.66 6.46
C ASP A 160 6.66 12.41 7.98
N SER A 161 5.59 12.86 8.67
CA SER A 161 5.38 12.62 10.09
C SER A 161 4.01 11.96 10.31
N PRO A 162 3.96 10.67 10.71
CA PRO A 162 2.71 10.04 11.06
C PRO A 162 2.15 10.66 12.36
N PRO A 163 0.84 10.97 12.45
CA PRO A 163 0.22 11.33 13.70
C PRO A 163 0.39 10.21 14.75
N PRO A 164 0.40 10.53 16.06
CA PRO A 164 0.72 9.59 17.14
C PRO A 164 -0.22 8.38 17.24
N GLN A 165 -1.36 8.43 16.55
CA GLN A 165 -2.35 7.36 16.46
C GLN A 165 -2.04 6.30 15.39
N TYR A 166 -1.05 6.54 14.53
CA TYR A 166 -0.61 5.57 13.53
C TYR A 166 0.42 4.63 14.14
N ALA A 167 0.27 3.33 13.83
CA ALA A 167 1.19 2.34 14.33
C ALA A 167 2.43 2.29 13.44
N VAL A 168 3.59 2.42 14.05
CA VAL A 168 4.86 2.08 13.42
C VAL A 168 5.03 0.56 13.46
N THR A 169 5.62 0.00 12.41
CA THR A 169 5.87 -1.44 12.30
C THR A 169 6.81 -1.92 13.42
N SER A 170 6.49 -3.03 14.07
CA SER A 170 7.29 -3.56 15.19
C SER A 170 8.65 -4.09 14.74
N GLN A 171 9.64 -4.17 15.63
CA GLN A 171 10.96 -4.72 15.29
C GLN A 171 10.86 -6.16 14.75
N THR A 172 9.98 -6.98 15.32
CA THR A 172 9.74 -8.36 14.86
C THR A 172 9.24 -8.38 13.42
N ASP A 173 8.29 -7.52 13.08
CA ASP A 173 7.73 -7.42 11.72
C ASP A 173 8.79 -6.90 10.73
N ARG A 174 9.64 -5.96 11.17
CA ARG A 174 10.77 -5.44 10.39
C ARG A 174 11.80 -6.54 10.08
N THR A 175 12.23 -7.31 11.10
CA THR A 175 13.11 -8.46 10.90
C THR A 175 12.49 -9.49 9.96
N ARG A 176 11.18 -9.74 10.09
CA ARG A 176 10.45 -10.66 9.21
C ARG A 176 10.43 -10.16 7.76
N LEU A 177 10.11 -8.89 7.53
CA LEU A 177 10.12 -8.28 6.20
C LEU A 177 11.52 -8.35 5.57
N CYS A 178 12.56 -8.01 6.34
CA CYS A 178 13.96 -8.10 5.91
C CYS A 178 14.31 -9.51 5.41
N SER A 179 13.96 -10.54 6.20
CA SER A 179 14.19 -11.95 5.83
C SER A 179 13.47 -12.33 4.53
N ILE A 180 12.20 -11.93 4.39
CA ILE A 180 11.41 -12.18 3.17
C ILE A 180 12.05 -11.52 1.95
N ILE A 181 12.46 -10.26 2.06
CA ILE A 181 13.06 -9.50 0.95
C ILE A 181 14.41 -10.09 0.55
N ILE A 182 15.27 -10.43 1.50
CA ILE A 182 16.60 -11.00 1.19
C ILE A 182 16.43 -12.35 0.49
N SER A 183 15.60 -13.24 1.03
CA SER A 183 15.37 -14.56 0.43
C SER A 183 14.68 -14.45 -0.92
N GLY A 184 13.66 -13.60 -1.03
CA GLY A 184 12.88 -13.44 -2.26
C GLY A 184 13.69 -12.79 -3.38
N SER A 185 14.52 -11.79 -3.05
CA SER A 185 15.40 -11.15 -4.03
C SER A 185 16.40 -12.14 -4.61
N ALA A 186 17.03 -12.99 -3.77
CA ALA A 186 17.92 -14.04 -4.24
C ALA A 186 17.22 -15.00 -5.22
N SER A 187 16.05 -15.53 -4.83
CA SER A 187 15.27 -16.44 -5.69
C SER A 187 14.86 -15.79 -7.01
N ILE A 188 14.44 -14.52 -7.00
CA ILE A 188 14.08 -13.79 -8.22
C ILE A 188 15.29 -13.58 -9.11
N GLY A 189 16.47 -13.33 -8.54
CA GLY A 189 17.71 -13.22 -9.29
C GLY A 189 18.03 -14.49 -10.06
N ASP A 190 18.06 -15.61 -9.36
CA ASP A 190 18.30 -16.93 -9.95
C ASP A 190 17.26 -17.25 -11.03
N TRP A 191 16.01 -16.82 -10.83
CA TRP A 191 14.92 -17.00 -11.79
C TRP A 191 15.06 -16.12 -13.04
N ILE A 192 15.53 -14.87 -12.89
CA ILE A 192 15.84 -13.97 -14.01
C ILE A 192 17.04 -14.49 -14.81
N GLU A 193 18.07 -15.03 -14.14
CA GLU A 193 19.25 -15.63 -14.80
C GLU A 193 18.90 -16.87 -15.64
N GLN A 194 17.82 -17.58 -15.27
CA GLN A 194 17.29 -18.72 -16.03
C GLN A 194 16.43 -18.32 -17.23
N ALA A 195 16.16 -17.02 -17.42
CA ALA A 195 15.43 -16.57 -18.60
C ALA A 195 16.17 -17.01 -19.86
N ASP A 196 15.45 -17.57 -20.83
CA ASP A 196 16.00 -17.90 -22.14
C ASP A 196 16.23 -16.59 -22.90
N VAL A 197 17.35 -15.95 -22.58
CA VAL A 197 17.79 -14.70 -23.18
C VAL A 197 18.37 -15.06 -24.54
N ASN A 198 17.59 -14.88 -25.60
CA ASN A 198 18.18 -14.79 -26.93
C ASN A 198 19.20 -13.64 -26.93
N ASP A 199 20.29 -13.79 -27.69
CA ASP A 199 21.46 -12.87 -27.72
C ASP A 199 21.06 -11.38 -27.80
N ASP A 200 19.97 -11.06 -28.50
CA ASP A 200 19.42 -9.70 -28.66
C ASP A 200 18.87 -9.07 -27.36
N THR A 201 18.57 -9.88 -26.34
CA THR A 201 18.06 -9.41 -25.04
C THR A 201 19.15 -9.32 -23.98
N GLN A 202 20.37 -9.83 -24.23
CA GLN A 202 21.47 -9.86 -23.25
C GLN A 202 21.82 -8.47 -22.70
N SER A 203 21.86 -7.45 -23.57
CA SER A 203 22.16 -6.07 -23.17
C SER A 203 21.12 -5.48 -22.21
N PHE A 204 19.87 -5.97 -22.23
CA PHE A 204 18.84 -5.55 -21.28
C PHE A 204 19.13 -6.10 -19.87
N PHE A 205 19.66 -7.31 -19.77
CA PHE A 205 20.00 -7.93 -18.48
C PHE A 205 21.25 -7.28 -17.85
N ASP A 206 22.19 -6.82 -18.67
CA ASP A 206 23.38 -6.09 -18.19
C ASP A 206 23.03 -4.74 -17.54
N ASP A 207 21.93 -4.12 -18.00
CA ASP A 207 21.42 -2.85 -17.44
C ASP A 207 20.51 -3.05 -16.22
N LEU A 208 20.18 -4.30 -15.85
CA LEU A 208 19.34 -4.54 -14.68
C LEU A 208 20.08 -4.11 -13.41
N PRO A 209 19.39 -3.39 -12.49
CA PRO A 209 19.96 -3.13 -11.18
C PRO A 209 20.34 -4.48 -10.56
N SER A 210 21.55 -4.57 -9.99
CA SER A 210 21.97 -5.79 -9.28
C SER A 210 20.80 -6.28 -8.44
N ILE A 211 20.46 -7.56 -8.53
CA ILE A 211 19.31 -8.16 -7.85
C ILE A 211 19.29 -7.85 -6.34
N GLN A 212 20.46 -7.61 -5.73
CA GLN A 212 20.61 -7.12 -4.36
C GLN A 212 20.07 -5.69 -4.13
N LYS A 213 19.57 -5.02 -5.17
CA LYS A 213 19.01 -3.67 -5.21
C LYS A 213 17.57 -3.67 -5.75
N LEU A 214 16.83 -4.78 -5.63
CA LEU A 214 15.40 -4.80 -5.98
C LEU A 214 14.54 -4.02 -4.98
N PHE A 215 15.00 -3.89 -3.72
CA PHE A 215 14.30 -3.18 -2.65
C PHE A 215 15.20 -2.13 -1.97
N PRO A 216 15.78 -1.18 -2.73
CA PRO A 216 16.79 -0.28 -2.20
C PRO A 216 16.20 0.63 -1.12
N LYS A 217 14.96 1.09 -1.27
CA LYS A 217 14.34 2.00 -0.30
C LYS A 217 13.95 1.26 0.98
N THR A 218 13.41 0.05 0.84
CA THR A 218 13.04 -0.76 2.00
C THR A 218 14.26 -1.17 2.81
N LEU A 219 15.36 -1.57 2.15
CA LEU A 219 16.59 -1.97 2.86
C LEU A 219 17.28 -0.79 3.55
N ASP A 220 17.25 0.40 2.94
CA ASP A 220 17.74 1.64 3.57
C ASP A 220 16.90 1.98 4.82
N GLU A 221 15.58 1.95 4.71
CA GLU A 221 14.65 2.18 5.82
C GLU A 221 14.81 1.12 6.93
N LEU A 222 15.09 -0.14 6.58
CA LEU A 222 15.36 -1.22 7.53
C LEU A 222 16.67 -0.99 8.28
N SER A 223 17.72 -0.55 7.59
CA SER A 223 19.07 -0.31 8.13
C SER A 223 19.15 0.95 9.00
N GLY A 224 18.44 2.03 8.62
CA GLY A 224 18.50 3.32 9.33
C GLY A 224 17.99 3.28 10.78
N LEU A 225 17.19 2.28 11.15
CA LEU A 225 16.58 2.15 12.48
C LEU A 225 17.34 1.23 13.43
N GLU A 226 18.27 0.40 12.95
CA GLU A 226 19.14 -0.39 13.85
C GLU A 226 20.14 0.50 14.61
N GLY A 227 20.50 1.67 14.04
CA GLY A 227 21.44 2.61 14.67
C GLY A 227 20.86 3.44 15.82
N VAL A 228 19.54 3.55 15.96
CA VAL A 228 18.90 4.46 16.93
C VAL A 228 18.75 3.83 18.33
N ASN A 229 18.88 2.51 18.47
CA ASN A 229 18.79 1.81 19.77
C ASN A 229 20.15 1.60 20.46
N SER A 230 21.23 2.22 19.96
CA SER A 230 22.52 2.24 20.65
C SER A 230 22.62 3.50 21.51
N ASP A 231 21.89 3.57 22.62
CA ASP A 231 22.12 4.59 23.65
C ASP A 231 23.30 4.12 24.53
N PRO A 232 24.39 4.89 24.64
CA PRO A 232 25.52 4.53 25.51
C PRO A 232 25.13 4.75 26.99
N GLU A 233 25.41 3.73 27.82
CA GLU A 233 25.47 3.88 29.29
C GLU A 233 26.44 4.98 29.75
#